data_AF-A0A7V5Z060-F1
#
_entry.id   AF-A0A7V5Z060-F1
#
_cell.length_a   1.000
_cell.length_b   1.000
_cell.length_c   1.000
_cell.angle_alpha   90.00
_cell.angle_beta   90.00
_cell.angle_gamma   90.00
#
_symmetry.space_group_name_H-M   'P 1'
#
loop_
_entity.id
_entity.type
_entity.pdbx_description
1 polymer ?
#
loop_
_entity_poly.entity_id
_entity_poly.type
_entity_poly.pdbx_seq_one_letter_code
_entity_poly.pdbx_strand_id
1 'polypeptide(L)'
;MSIREELRNRIRAERAAQAPWEAGKLVAAITGGDGLAARDNLLFFTAPAEFPRRLSGLRQALDDRFATAPAAEQEQVLRFLADMAISLRSFLPAWNLRSGLGEAQLEEEAAATANLAARLAAAAAPGVVSALLADWLAYARARLEAEKAADPAAMAADLVGNSVAHYIERMSAAVTSGYLRRVAEARYRGETITELGNDYAAYLDYAMYLGVSFETTNPPLIDIAWTAEPARWDKVVDRIIAANPTASDEELARLVTLEVVFANMRLLRPIFLLTEGRMGLVSLQVNPKKHGDVDSMIADATAIYRELQAKLGGQVPNVVFKLPATYAGLKACRHLTLQGIGVNITVNFGMYQEMPFARAISEGEALAAYLTEMNGRLAFPVRDELLAKAAGLGIGEAQAREAAAWSGVAIHKRLMRAILEKGYDPERVRPLV
;
A
#
# COMPACT_ATOMS: atom_id res chain seq x y z
N MET A 1 -14.99 -16.73 22.40
CA MET A 1 -14.58 -15.57 21.57
C MET A 1 -13.98 -16.16 20.29
N SER A 2 -14.37 -15.69 19.10
CA SER A 2 -13.79 -16.19 17.85
C SER A 2 -12.34 -15.70 17.70
N ILE A 3 -11.50 -16.43 16.97
CA ILE A 3 -10.12 -16.02 16.65
C ILE A 3 -10.11 -14.63 16.03
N ARG A 4 -11.08 -14.35 15.16
CA ARG A 4 -11.24 -13.06 14.51
C ARG A 4 -11.44 -11.89 15.48
N GLU A 5 -12.29 -12.06 16.50
CA GLU A 5 -12.49 -11.02 17.50
C GLU A 5 -11.26 -10.86 18.41
N GLU A 6 -10.55 -11.96 18.70
CA GLU A 6 -9.26 -11.90 19.40
C GLU A 6 -8.24 -11.06 18.61
N LEU A 7 -8.11 -11.30 17.30
CA LEU A 7 -7.24 -10.52 16.43
C LEU A 7 -7.61 -9.03 16.44
N ARG A 8 -8.90 -8.70 16.31
CA ARG A 8 -9.38 -7.31 16.40
C ARG A 8 -9.06 -6.67 17.74
N ASN A 9 -9.24 -7.38 18.85
CA ASN A 9 -8.90 -6.88 20.17
C ASN A 9 -7.41 -6.59 20.33
N ARG A 10 -6.54 -7.46 19.80
CA ARG A 10 -5.09 -7.19 19.77
C ARG A 10 -4.74 -5.97 18.93
N ILE A 11 -5.38 -5.80 17.77
CA ILE A 11 -5.20 -4.62 16.92
C ILE A 11 -5.63 -3.33 17.63
N ARG A 12 -6.80 -3.35 18.30
CA ARG A 12 -7.27 -2.22 19.13
C ARG A 12 -6.30 -1.90 20.26
N ALA A 13 -5.77 -2.92 20.94
CA ALA A 13 -4.81 -2.74 22.02
C ALA A 13 -3.50 -2.12 21.54
N GLU A 14 -2.98 -2.56 20.39
CA GLU A 14 -1.80 -1.95 19.78
C GLU A 14 -2.06 -0.50 19.38
N ARG A 15 -3.21 -0.22 18.75
CA ARG A 15 -3.61 1.16 18.41
C ARG A 15 -3.67 2.04 19.66
N ALA A 16 -4.25 1.56 20.75
CA ALA A 16 -4.35 2.29 22.01
C ALA A 16 -2.97 2.57 22.64
N ALA A 17 -1.97 1.73 22.38
CA ALA A 17 -0.59 1.94 22.82
C ALA A 17 0.18 2.97 21.97
N GLN A 18 -0.33 3.33 20.77
CA GLN A 18 0.26 4.38 19.94
C GLN A 18 -0.13 5.77 20.48
N ALA A 19 0.61 6.26 21.48
CA ALA A 19 0.40 7.58 22.03
C ALA A 19 0.87 8.69 21.05
N PRO A 20 0.17 9.84 21.00
CA PRO A 20 0.67 11.04 20.33
C PRO A 20 2.05 11.44 20.88
N TRP A 21 3.04 11.64 20.02
CA TRP A 21 4.39 12.01 20.43
C TRP A 21 4.48 13.48 20.80
N GLU A 22 5.11 13.81 21.92
CA GLU A 22 5.37 15.20 22.31
C GLU A 22 6.21 15.97 21.29
N ALA A 23 6.07 17.29 21.26
CA ALA A 23 6.72 18.16 20.27
C ALA A 23 8.24 17.95 20.19
N GLY A 24 8.92 17.80 21.33
CA GLY A 24 10.36 17.54 21.36
C GLY A 24 10.76 16.23 20.67
N LYS A 25 9.95 15.18 20.82
CA LYS A 25 10.18 13.89 20.14
C LYS A 25 9.92 13.99 18.64
N LEU A 26 8.87 14.71 18.24
CA LEU A 26 8.57 14.98 16.82
C LEU A 26 9.74 15.73 16.17
N VAL A 27 10.23 16.81 16.79
CA VAL A 27 11.37 17.57 16.29
C VAL A 27 12.61 16.68 16.17
N ALA A 28 12.95 15.91 17.20
CA ALA A 28 14.12 15.03 17.18
C ALA A 28 14.04 13.96 16.08
N ALA A 29 12.85 13.37 15.86
CA ALA A 29 12.63 12.41 14.80
C ALA A 29 12.79 13.07 13.41
N ILE A 30 12.22 14.26 13.21
CA ILE A 30 12.32 15.00 11.95
C ILE A 30 13.78 15.35 11.65
N THR A 31 14.48 16.01 12.58
CA THR A 31 15.88 16.41 12.35
C THR A 31 16.82 15.23 12.26
N GLY A 32 16.47 14.09 12.86
CA GLY A 32 17.20 12.83 12.78
C GLY A 32 16.92 11.98 11.52
N GLY A 33 16.07 12.44 10.60
CA GLY A 33 15.75 11.75 9.35
C GLY A 33 14.62 10.71 9.44
N ASP A 34 13.90 10.63 10.57
CA ASP A 34 12.69 9.80 10.76
C ASP A 34 11.40 10.65 10.63
N GLY A 35 11.41 11.58 9.67
CA GLY A 35 10.29 12.50 9.42
C GLY A 35 8.99 11.78 9.05
N LEU A 36 9.08 10.62 8.40
CA LEU A 36 7.93 9.80 8.05
C LEU A 36 7.20 9.26 9.29
N ALA A 37 7.93 8.74 10.27
CA ALA A 37 7.31 8.26 11.52
C ALA A 37 6.72 9.41 12.33
N ALA A 38 7.38 10.59 12.35
CA ALA A 38 6.85 11.78 12.98
C ALA A 38 5.54 12.25 12.33
N ARG A 39 5.49 12.26 10.99
CA ARG A 39 4.31 12.59 10.18
C ARG A 39 3.17 11.62 10.48
N ASP A 40 3.42 10.32 10.37
CA ASP A 40 2.41 9.29 10.56
C ASP A 40 1.89 9.29 12.00
N ASN A 41 2.75 9.51 13.00
CA ASN A 41 2.29 9.65 14.38
C ASN A 41 1.36 10.85 14.54
N LEU A 42 1.72 11.99 13.97
CA LEU A 42 0.90 13.19 14.06
C LEU A 42 -0.46 13.00 13.36
N LEU A 43 -0.48 12.43 12.16
CA LEU A 43 -1.71 12.27 11.36
C LEU A 43 -2.65 11.18 11.90
N PHE A 44 -2.11 10.02 12.29
CA PHE A 44 -2.92 8.84 12.58
C PHE A 44 -3.20 8.60 14.06
N PHE A 45 -2.36 9.12 14.96
CA PHE A 45 -2.49 8.87 16.40
C PHE A 45 -2.81 10.12 17.22
N THR A 46 -2.84 11.31 16.61
CA THR A 46 -3.40 12.52 17.25
C THR A 46 -4.92 12.54 17.10
N ALA A 47 -5.63 12.90 18.17
CA ALA A 47 -7.06 13.16 18.10
C ALA A 47 -7.34 14.35 17.15
N PRO A 48 -8.31 14.27 16.22
CA PRO A 48 -8.56 15.34 15.25
C PRO A 48 -8.73 16.73 15.86
N ALA A 49 -9.38 16.83 17.03
CA ALA A 49 -9.60 18.08 17.74
C ALA A 49 -8.31 18.73 18.28
N GLU A 50 -7.26 17.94 18.53
CA GLU A 50 -5.97 18.45 19.04
C GLU A 50 -4.98 18.75 17.92
N PHE A 51 -5.21 18.20 16.73
CA PHE A 51 -4.27 18.23 15.62
C PHE A 51 -3.84 19.65 15.23
N PRO A 52 -4.73 20.65 15.02
CA PRO A 52 -4.34 22.00 14.62
C PRO A 52 -3.34 22.64 15.61
N ARG A 53 -3.65 22.55 16.91
CA ARG A 53 -2.78 23.09 17.97
C ARG A 53 -1.41 22.42 17.97
N ARG A 54 -1.35 21.10 17.83
CA ARG A 54 -0.09 20.34 17.86
C ARG A 54 0.76 20.59 16.62
N LEU A 55 0.15 20.60 15.43
CA LEU A 55 0.86 20.93 14.19
C LEU A 55 1.36 22.37 14.21
N SER A 56 0.56 23.33 14.67
CA SER A 56 1.00 24.72 14.83
C SER A 56 2.19 24.85 15.79
N GLY A 57 2.16 24.16 16.94
CA GLY A 57 3.29 24.15 17.87
C GLY A 57 4.54 23.51 17.30
N LEU A 58 4.40 22.43 16.52
CA LEU A 58 5.51 21.81 15.81
C LEU A 58 6.11 22.74 14.75
N ARG A 59 5.26 23.39 13.94
CA ARG A 59 5.69 24.38 12.95
C ARG A 59 6.53 25.49 13.58
N GLN A 60 6.08 26.04 14.72
CA GLN A 60 6.82 27.06 15.47
C GLN A 60 8.18 26.51 15.94
N ALA A 61 8.21 25.32 16.54
CA ALA A 61 9.44 24.72 17.05
C ALA A 61 10.47 24.41 15.95
N LEU A 62 10.01 24.07 14.74
CA LEU A 62 10.88 23.87 13.58
C LEU A 62 11.40 25.22 13.04
N ASP A 63 10.54 26.23 12.93
CA ASP A 63 10.90 27.57 12.49
C ASP A 63 11.97 28.21 13.38
N ASP A 64 11.76 28.20 14.70
CA ASP A 64 12.66 28.80 15.70
C ASP A 64 14.10 28.27 15.62
N ARG A 65 14.29 27.04 15.12
CA ARG A 65 15.58 26.35 15.10
C ARG A 65 16.23 26.32 13.72
N PHE A 66 15.46 26.55 12.65
CA PHE A 66 15.87 26.29 11.28
C PHE A 66 17.10 27.09 10.87
N ALA A 67 17.11 28.40 11.17
CA ALA A 67 18.18 29.31 10.74
C ALA A 67 19.56 28.94 11.29
N THR A 68 19.61 28.32 12.48
CA THR A 68 20.85 27.90 13.13
C THR A 68 21.17 26.41 12.93
N ALA A 69 20.28 25.66 12.29
CA ALA A 69 20.43 24.22 12.11
C ALA A 69 21.47 23.90 11.02
N PRO A 70 22.20 22.78 11.14
CA PRO A 70 23.05 22.26 10.06
C PRO A 70 22.27 22.03 8.77
N ALA A 71 22.93 22.12 7.62
CA ALA A 71 22.31 21.94 6.30
C ALA A 71 21.53 20.62 6.16
N ALA A 72 22.05 19.52 6.73
CA ALA A 72 21.37 18.22 6.73
C ALA A 72 20.04 18.27 7.50
N GLU A 73 20.00 18.94 8.66
CA GLU A 73 18.76 19.09 9.43
C GLU A 73 17.78 20.02 8.70
N GLN A 74 18.26 21.10 8.09
CA GLN A 74 17.41 21.99 7.27
C GLN A 74 16.74 21.22 6.13
N GLU A 75 17.47 20.34 5.46
CA GLU A 75 16.91 19.47 4.42
C GLU A 75 15.77 18.59 4.97
N GLN A 76 15.99 17.93 6.11
CA GLN A 76 14.97 17.07 6.72
C GLN A 76 13.72 17.84 7.15
N VAL A 77 13.89 19.07 7.66
CA VAL A 77 12.75 19.94 8.01
C VAL A 77 11.96 20.33 6.77
N LEU A 78 12.61 20.74 5.68
CA LEU A 78 11.93 21.08 4.43
C LEU A 78 11.20 19.88 3.83
N ARG A 79 11.83 18.70 3.85
CA ARG A 79 11.22 17.45 3.40
C ARG A 79 9.96 17.13 4.20
N PHE A 80 10.04 17.18 5.54
CA PHE A 80 8.89 16.95 6.42
C PHE A 80 7.75 17.94 6.16
N LEU A 81 8.04 19.23 6.03
CA LEU A 81 7.00 20.25 5.81
C LEU A 81 6.32 20.06 4.45
N ALA A 82 7.09 19.73 3.39
CA ALA A 82 6.53 19.43 2.08
C ALA A 82 5.63 18.18 2.13
N ASP A 83 6.12 17.09 2.72
CA ASP A 83 5.37 15.84 2.86
C ASP A 83 4.10 16.03 3.70
N MET A 84 4.17 16.81 4.78
CA MET A 84 3.01 17.11 5.63
C MET A 84 1.96 17.92 4.88
N ALA A 85 2.37 18.96 4.14
CA ALA A 85 1.46 19.78 3.34
C ALA A 85 0.75 18.96 2.24
N ILE A 86 1.46 18.04 1.58
CA ILE A 86 0.87 17.11 0.60
C ILE A 86 -0.05 16.11 1.30
N SER A 87 0.38 15.56 2.44
CA SER A 87 -0.38 14.56 3.21
C SER A 87 -1.73 15.09 3.67
N LEU A 88 -1.80 16.34 4.12
CA LEU A 88 -3.05 16.98 4.55
C LEU A 88 -4.07 17.15 3.42
N ARG A 89 -3.61 17.26 2.17
CA ARG A 89 -4.47 17.30 0.96
C ARG A 89 -4.75 15.92 0.37
N SER A 90 -3.95 14.93 0.74
CA SER A 90 -4.04 13.55 0.26
C SER A 90 -5.16 12.75 0.94
N PHE A 91 -5.41 11.50 0.51
CA PHE A 91 -6.56 10.74 0.98
C PHE A 91 -6.26 9.94 2.24
N LEU A 92 -5.44 8.89 2.14
CA LEU A 92 -5.20 8.00 3.28
C LEU A 92 -4.43 8.67 4.42
N PRO A 93 -3.35 9.44 4.16
CA PRO A 93 -2.65 10.15 5.23
C PRO A 93 -3.55 11.08 6.05
N ALA A 94 -4.46 11.82 5.43
CA ALA A 94 -5.41 12.69 6.15
C ALA A 94 -6.63 11.95 6.71
N TRP A 95 -6.76 10.64 6.47
CA TRP A 95 -8.02 9.93 6.67
C TRP A 95 -8.54 9.98 8.11
N ASN A 96 -7.67 9.77 9.10
CA ASN A 96 -8.04 9.85 10.51
C ASN A 96 -8.63 11.23 10.88
N LEU A 97 -8.03 12.30 10.35
CA LEU A 97 -8.40 13.68 10.67
C LEU A 97 -9.76 14.07 10.10
N ARG A 98 -10.17 13.50 8.96
CA ARG A 98 -11.46 13.76 8.30
C ARG A 98 -12.69 13.38 9.13
N SER A 99 -12.50 12.65 10.23
CA SER A 99 -13.56 12.35 11.20
C SER A 99 -13.92 13.53 12.11
N GLY A 100 -13.03 14.53 12.25
CA GLY A 100 -13.23 15.67 13.16
C GLY A 100 -12.78 17.03 12.62
N LEU A 101 -12.09 17.07 11.48
CA LEU A 101 -11.72 18.31 10.77
C LEU A 101 -12.42 18.35 9.41
N GLY A 102 -13.05 19.49 9.11
CA GLY A 102 -13.63 19.75 7.79
C GLY A 102 -12.55 19.99 6.73
N GLU A 103 -12.92 19.87 5.44
CA GLU A 103 -11.97 20.06 4.34
C GLU A 103 -11.32 21.45 4.33
N ALA A 104 -12.08 22.50 4.69
CA ALA A 104 -11.54 23.86 4.79
C ALA A 104 -10.46 23.98 5.88
N GLN A 105 -10.62 23.30 7.01
CA GLN A 105 -9.63 23.31 8.10
C GLN A 105 -8.37 22.52 7.72
N LEU A 106 -8.53 21.38 7.04
CA LEU A 106 -7.40 20.63 6.51
C LEU A 106 -6.61 21.44 5.48
N GLU A 107 -7.30 22.16 4.60
CA GLU A 107 -6.66 23.04 3.62
C GLU A 107 -5.95 24.23 4.29
N GLU A 108 -6.55 24.84 5.31
CA GLU A 108 -5.90 25.91 6.08
C GLU A 108 -4.58 25.44 6.71
N GLU A 109 -4.58 24.26 7.34
CA GLU A 109 -3.38 23.66 7.92
C GLU A 109 -2.34 23.28 6.85
N ALA A 110 -2.79 22.78 5.70
CA ALA A 110 -1.92 22.44 4.58
C ALA A 110 -1.28 23.69 3.96
N ALA A 111 -2.03 24.78 3.83
CA ALA A 111 -1.56 26.07 3.32
C ALA A 111 -0.57 26.72 4.29
N ALA A 112 -0.87 26.74 5.60
CA ALA A 112 0.05 27.24 6.62
C ALA A 112 1.39 26.47 6.61
N THR A 113 1.33 25.15 6.44
CA THR A 113 2.52 24.29 6.36
C THR A 113 3.32 24.55 5.08
N ALA A 114 2.65 24.68 3.93
CA ALA A 114 3.30 24.99 2.65
C ALA A 114 3.96 26.38 2.66
N ASN A 115 3.29 27.38 3.24
CA ASN A 115 3.83 28.74 3.37
C ASN A 115 5.08 28.78 4.25
N LEU A 116 5.09 28.01 5.35
CA LEU A 116 6.30 27.86 6.17
C LEU A 116 7.42 27.18 5.36
N ALA A 117 7.14 26.09 4.66
CA ALA A 117 8.13 25.40 3.83
C ALA A 117 8.76 26.34 2.80
N ALA A 118 7.94 27.13 2.10
CA ALA A 118 8.40 28.09 1.11
C ALA A 118 9.29 29.19 1.73
N ARG A 119 8.88 29.75 2.87
CA ARG A 119 9.66 30.76 3.59
C ARG A 119 11.01 30.21 4.08
N LEU A 120 11.01 29.02 4.67
CA LEU A 120 12.24 28.38 5.15
C LEU A 120 13.16 28.00 4.00
N ALA A 121 12.62 27.52 2.87
CA ALA A 121 13.41 27.22 1.68
C ALA A 121 14.17 28.45 1.15
N ALA A 122 13.55 29.64 1.20
CA ALA A 122 14.20 30.90 0.81
C ALA A 122 15.35 31.33 1.77
N ALA A 123 15.32 30.85 3.02
CA ALA A 123 16.33 31.14 4.04
C ALA A 123 17.32 29.98 4.27
N ALA A 124 17.21 28.88 3.51
CA ALA A 124 18.02 27.69 3.68
C ALA A 124 19.49 27.94 3.28
N ALA A 125 20.39 27.17 3.87
CA ALA A 125 21.80 27.20 3.52
C ALA A 125 22.01 26.84 2.03
N PRO A 126 23.08 27.37 1.39
CA PRO A 126 23.39 27.06 -0.01
C PRO A 126 23.43 25.55 -0.25
N GLY A 127 22.79 25.09 -1.34
CA GLY A 127 22.80 23.69 -1.75
C GLY A 127 21.65 22.83 -1.19
N VAL A 128 21.03 23.22 -0.06
CA VAL A 128 19.97 22.42 0.60
C VAL A 128 18.77 22.22 -0.33
N VAL A 129 18.22 23.31 -0.88
CA VAL A 129 17.05 23.24 -1.77
C VAL A 129 17.37 22.48 -3.06
N SER A 130 18.56 22.68 -3.64
CA SER A 130 18.94 21.97 -4.87
C SER A 130 19.11 20.47 -4.68
N ALA A 131 19.66 20.04 -3.53
CA ALA A 131 19.77 18.62 -3.20
C ALA A 131 18.38 17.99 -3.04
N LEU A 132 17.49 18.66 -2.30
CA LEU A 132 16.11 18.20 -2.09
C LEU A 132 15.33 18.07 -3.40
N LEU A 133 15.42 19.06 -4.29
CA LEU A 133 14.78 19.01 -5.61
C LEU A 133 15.37 17.91 -6.49
N ALA A 134 16.68 17.67 -6.44
CA ALA A 134 17.32 16.59 -7.19
C ALA A 134 16.82 15.21 -6.74
N ASP A 135 16.68 15.00 -5.43
CA ASP A 135 16.12 13.78 -4.87
C ASP A 135 14.68 13.56 -5.29
N TRP A 136 13.83 14.59 -5.18
CA TRP A 136 12.43 14.48 -5.62
C TRP A 136 12.31 14.26 -7.12
N LEU A 137 13.19 14.85 -7.94
CA LEU A 137 13.24 14.61 -9.37
C LEU A 137 13.60 13.16 -9.69
N ALA A 138 14.60 12.60 -9.00
CA ALA A 138 15.00 11.21 -9.16
C ALA A 138 13.86 10.26 -8.80
N TYR A 139 13.21 10.47 -7.65
CA TYR A 139 12.06 9.67 -7.23
C TYR A 139 10.88 9.79 -8.22
N ALA A 140 10.51 11.02 -8.59
CA ALA A 140 9.39 11.28 -9.49
C ALA A 140 9.60 10.61 -10.86
N ARG A 141 10.83 10.70 -11.39
CA ARG A 141 11.20 10.07 -12.65
C ARG A 141 11.13 8.55 -12.54
N ALA A 142 11.73 7.95 -11.52
CA ALA A 142 11.73 6.49 -11.33
C ALA A 142 10.29 5.94 -11.19
N ARG A 143 9.43 6.64 -10.43
CA ARG A 143 7.99 6.32 -10.33
C ARG A 143 7.29 6.42 -11.68
N LEU A 144 7.50 7.50 -12.43
CA LEU A 144 6.85 7.71 -13.73
C LEU A 144 7.34 6.72 -14.80
N GLU A 145 8.60 6.29 -14.74
CA GLU A 145 9.15 5.20 -15.56
C GLU A 145 8.46 3.87 -15.21
N ALA A 146 8.28 3.59 -13.92
CA ALA A 146 7.54 2.43 -13.42
C ALA A 146 6.07 2.41 -13.88
N GLU A 147 5.43 3.57 -13.91
CA GLU A 147 4.06 3.77 -14.43
C GLU A 147 3.98 3.72 -15.96
N LYS A 148 5.12 3.61 -16.65
CA LYS A 148 5.23 3.67 -18.13
C LYS A 148 4.60 4.93 -18.69
N ALA A 149 4.81 6.06 -18.02
CA ALA A 149 4.37 7.36 -18.50
C ALA A 149 4.97 7.69 -19.88
N ALA A 150 4.27 8.51 -20.67
CA ALA A 150 4.66 8.79 -22.05
C ALA A 150 6.02 9.51 -22.16
N ASP A 151 6.30 10.44 -21.25
CA ASP A 151 7.60 11.10 -21.10
C ASP A 151 7.92 11.29 -19.60
N PRO A 152 8.49 10.26 -18.95
CA PRO A 152 8.74 10.30 -17.52
C PRO A 152 9.67 11.44 -17.09
N ALA A 153 10.64 11.80 -17.94
CA ALA A 153 11.62 12.84 -17.62
C ALA A 153 10.97 14.24 -17.64
N ALA A 154 10.23 14.57 -18.70
CA ALA A 154 9.54 15.85 -18.79
C ALA A 154 8.45 15.99 -17.72
N MET A 155 7.68 14.92 -17.48
CA MET A 155 6.64 14.91 -16.45
C MET A 155 7.22 15.04 -15.04
N ALA A 156 8.37 14.40 -14.74
CA ALA A 156 9.05 14.57 -13.46
C ALA A 156 9.57 16.00 -13.27
N ALA A 157 10.14 16.60 -14.33
CA ALA A 157 10.62 17.98 -14.30
C ALA A 157 9.49 18.98 -14.07
N ASP A 158 8.33 18.80 -14.72
CA ASP A 158 7.14 19.63 -14.50
C ASP A 158 6.57 19.47 -13.09
N LEU A 159 6.55 18.25 -12.57
CA LEU A 159 6.05 17.93 -11.23
C LEU A 159 6.94 18.54 -10.14
N VAL A 160 8.26 18.52 -10.31
CA VAL A 160 9.21 18.99 -9.29
C VAL A 160 9.53 20.47 -9.42
N GLY A 161 9.69 20.97 -10.64
CA GLY A 161 10.04 22.35 -10.92
C GLY A 161 11.36 22.79 -10.26
N ASN A 162 11.40 24.04 -9.81
CA ASN A 162 12.61 24.72 -9.34
C ASN A 162 12.52 25.25 -7.90
N SER A 163 11.46 24.95 -7.18
CA SER A 163 11.27 25.40 -5.79
C SER A 163 10.43 24.42 -4.98
N VAL A 164 10.63 24.43 -3.65
CA VAL A 164 9.82 23.63 -2.72
C VAL A 164 8.33 23.97 -2.83
N ALA A 165 8.00 25.25 -3.01
CA ALA A 165 6.63 25.71 -3.17
C ALA A 165 5.97 25.11 -4.43
N HIS A 166 6.68 25.14 -5.57
CA HIS A 166 6.21 24.54 -6.82
C HIS A 166 5.98 23.04 -6.66
N TYR A 167 6.93 22.31 -6.08
CA TYR A 167 6.77 20.88 -5.83
C TYR A 167 5.53 20.57 -5.00
N ILE A 168 5.33 21.27 -3.88
CA ILE A 168 4.16 21.07 -3.01
C ILE A 168 2.86 21.33 -3.78
N GLU A 169 2.80 22.41 -4.55
CA GLU A 169 1.63 22.77 -5.36
C GLU A 169 1.30 21.69 -6.40
N ARG A 170 2.28 21.31 -7.22
CA ARG A 170 2.10 20.34 -8.32
C ARG A 170 1.78 18.94 -7.79
N MET A 171 2.47 18.50 -6.73
CA MET A 171 2.16 17.22 -6.07
C MET A 171 0.77 17.23 -5.47
N SER A 172 0.38 18.30 -4.78
CA SER A 172 -0.95 18.44 -4.21
C SER A 172 -2.03 18.37 -5.30
N ALA A 173 -1.83 19.08 -6.42
CA ALA A 173 -2.73 19.01 -7.56
C ALA A 173 -2.81 17.59 -8.16
N ALA A 174 -1.68 16.89 -8.29
CA ALA A 174 -1.63 15.53 -8.81
C ALA A 174 -2.40 14.53 -7.93
N VAL A 175 -2.28 14.63 -6.60
CA VAL A 175 -2.93 13.66 -5.68
C VAL A 175 -4.41 13.95 -5.42
N THR A 176 -4.88 15.15 -5.75
CA THR A 176 -6.28 15.58 -5.54
C THR A 176 -7.16 15.44 -6.78
N SER A 177 -6.60 15.50 -7.99
CA SER A 177 -7.37 15.57 -9.24
C SER A 177 -7.62 14.23 -9.93
N GLY A 178 -6.99 13.14 -9.48
CA GLY A 178 -7.02 11.84 -10.15
C GLY A 178 -8.34 11.05 -10.01
N TYR A 179 -8.62 10.18 -10.99
CA TYR A 179 -9.75 9.23 -10.90
C TYR A 179 -9.64 8.28 -9.71
N LEU A 180 -8.41 7.89 -9.34
CA LEU A 180 -8.17 7.04 -8.16
C LEU A 180 -8.64 7.72 -6.87
N ARG A 181 -8.35 9.01 -6.70
CA ARG A 181 -8.86 9.81 -5.57
C ARG A 181 -10.40 9.78 -5.53
N ARG A 182 -11.07 9.93 -6.67
CA ARG A 182 -12.54 9.89 -6.74
C ARG A 182 -13.11 8.54 -6.31
N VAL A 183 -12.46 7.43 -6.68
CA VAL A 183 -12.87 6.08 -6.25
C VAL A 183 -12.67 5.90 -4.75
N ALA A 184 -11.54 6.36 -4.20
CA ALA A 184 -11.27 6.29 -2.76
C ALA A 184 -12.31 7.09 -1.95
N GLU A 185 -12.65 8.30 -2.43
CA GLU A 185 -13.71 9.15 -1.86
C GLU A 185 -15.09 8.48 -1.93
N ALA A 186 -15.43 7.88 -3.08
CA ALA A 186 -16.68 7.13 -3.23
C ALA A 186 -16.73 5.93 -2.27
N ARG A 187 -15.62 5.21 -2.07
CA ARG A 187 -15.53 4.12 -1.08
C ARG A 187 -15.80 4.64 0.32
N TYR A 188 -15.17 5.74 0.71
CA TYR A 188 -15.33 6.32 2.04
C TYR A 188 -16.77 6.79 2.32
N ARG A 189 -17.46 7.30 1.30
CA ARG A 189 -18.90 7.63 1.40
C ARG A 189 -19.84 6.42 1.30
N GLY A 190 -19.30 5.21 1.12
CA GLY A 190 -20.09 3.98 0.97
C GLY A 190 -20.78 3.83 -0.39
N GLU A 191 -20.40 4.64 -1.39
CA GLU A 191 -20.96 4.60 -2.76
C GLU A 191 -20.40 3.43 -3.58
N THR A 192 -19.25 2.89 -3.18
CA THR A 192 -18.64 1.69 -3.77
C THR A 192 -17.94 0.84 -2.72
N ILE A 193 -17.88 -0.47 -2.98
CA ILE A 193 -17.10 -1.43 -2.19
C ILE A 193 -15.68 -1.63 -2.75
N THR A 194 -15.28 -0.87 -3.78
CA THR A 194 -13.95 -0.97 -4.42
C THR A 194 -12.87 -0.48 -3.47
N GLU A 195 -11.92 -1.35 -3.14
CA GLU A 195 -10.66 -1.00 -2.47
C GLU A 195 -9.58 -0.83 -3.54
N LEU A 196 -8.78 0.23 -3.47
CA LEU A 196 -7.67 0.41 -4.39
C LEU A 196 -6.43 -0.29 -3.85
N GLY A 197 -5.78 -1.07 -4.72
CA GLY A 197 -4.53 -1.77 -4.43
C GLY A 197 -3.37 -1.29 -5.32
N ASN A 198 -2.15 -1.45 -4.82
CA ASN A 198 -0.91 -1.32 -5.57
C ASN A 198 -0.39 -2.73 -5.90
N ASP A 199 -0.15 -3.04 -7.17
CA ASP A 199 0.43 -4.32 -7.63
C ASP A 199 1.84 -4.07 -8.17
N TYR A 200 2.70 -3.49 -7.33
CA TYR A 200 4.04 -3.05 -7.75
C TYR A 200 5.16 -3.28 -6.72
N ALA A 201 4.82 -3.54 -5.45
CA ALA A 201 5.74 -3.72 -4.31
C ALA A 201 6.64 -2.51 -3.97
N ALA A 202 6.58 -1.43 -4.75
CA ALA A 202 7.27 -0.16 -4.55
C ALA A 202 6.32 1.02 -4.78
N TYR A 203 6.76 2.22 -4.38
CA TYR A 203 6.01 3.49 -4.51
C TYR A 203 4.64 3.51 -3.80
N LEU A 204 4.42 2.61 -2.84
CA LEU A 204 3.20 2.53 -2.04
C LEU A 204 2.95 3.81 -1.24
N ASP A 205 4.02 4.48 -0.81
CA ASP A 205 3.98 5.78 -0.14
C ASP A 205 3.27 6.84 -0.99
N TYR A 206 3.58 6.94 -2.29
CA TYR A 206 2.86 7.80 -3.21
C TYR A 206 1.44 7.30 -3.47
N ALA A 207 1.25 6.00 -3.69
CA ALA A 207 -0.06 5.41 -3.95
C ALA A 207 -1.05 5.64 -2.79
N MET A 208 -0.56 5.67 -1.55
CA MET A 208 -1.35 6.01 -0.37
C MET A 208 -1.92 7.43 -0.44
N TYR A 209 -1.21 8.39 -1.05
CA TYR A 209 -1.77 9.73 -1.26
C TYR A 209 -3.05 9.70 -2.10
N LEU A 210 -3.13 8.78 -3.05
CA LEU A 210 -4.27 8.61 -3.96
C LEU A 210 -5.43 7.80 -3.35
N GLY A 211 -5.19 7.12 -2.23
CA GLY A 211 -6.20 6.33 -1.54
C GLY A 211 -5.96 4.82 -1.54
N VAL A 212 -4.78 4.36 -1.96
CA VAL A 212 -4.44 2.93 -2.05
C VAL A 212 -4.10 2.34 -0.69
N SER A 213 -4.86 1.32 -0.26
CA SER A 213 -4.79 0.73 1.08
C SER A 213 -4.46 -0.77 1.10
N PHE A 214 -4.07 -1.32 -0.03
CA PHE A 214 -3.72 -2.72 -0.20
C PHE A 214 -2.51 -2.84 -1.11
N GLU A 215 -1.59 -3.75 -0.81
CA GLU A 215 -0.40 -4.00 -1.63
C GLU A 215 -0.37 -5.48 -2.04
N THR A 216 -0.03 -5.76 -3.29
CA THR A 216 0.23 -7.12 -3.76
C THR A 216 1.67 -7.27 -4.21
N THR A 217 2.32 -8.32 -3.71
CA THR A 217 3.63 -8.75 -4.18
C THR A 217 3.52 -10.11 -4.87
N ASN A 218 4.58 -10.43 -5.61
CA ASN A 218 4.91 -11.72 -6.19
C ASN A 218 6.42 -11.70 -6.52
N PRO A 219 7.07 -12.83 -6.83
CA PRO A 219 8.53 -12.84 -6.99
C PRO A 219 9.06 -11.83 -8.04
N PRO A 220 8.46 -11.67 -9.24
CA PRO A 220 8.84 -10.58 -10.15
C PRO A 220 8.69 -9.16 -9.58
N LEU A 221 7.65 -8.89 -8.80
CA LEU A 221 7.46 -7.56 -8.18
C LEU A 221 8.50 -7.26 -7.09
N ILE A 222 9.00 -8.29 -6.38
CA ILE A 222 10.09 -8.11 -5.41
C ILE A 222 11.38 -7.68 -6.12
N ASP A 223 11.68 -8.28 -7.27
CA ASP A 223 12.83 -7.91 -8.10
C ASP A 223 12.72 -6.48 -8.64
N ILE A 224 11.51 -6.08 -9.06
CA ILE A 224 11.21 -4.70 -9.46
C ILE A 224 11.42 -3.72 -8.29
N ALA A 225 10.89 -4.05 -7.10
CA ALA A 225 11.02 -3.18 -5.93
C ALA A 225 12.46 -2.97 -5.50
N TRP A 226 13.29 -4.03 -5.57
CA TRP A 226 14.74 -3.90 -5.39
C TRP A 226 15.32 -2.95 -6.43
N THR A 227 15.13 -3.23 -7.71
CA THR A 227 15.71 -2.45 -8.82
C THR A 227 15.27 -0.99 -8.83
N ALA A 228 14.08 -0.68 -8.29
CA ALA A 228 13.55 0.67 -8.19
C ALA A 228 14.31 1.56 -7.17
N GLU A 229 14.87 0.99 -6.11
CA GLU A 229 15.58 1.74 -5.04
C GLU A 229 16.92 1.06 -4.66
N PRO A 230 17.89 0.94 -5.59
CA PRO A 230 19.12 0.18 -5.36
C PRO A 230 19.93 0.74 -4.18
N ALA A 231 20.01 2.06 -4.05
CA ALA A 231 20.74 2.72 -2.95
C ALA A 231 20.24 2.33 -1.54
N ARG A 232 18.96 1.93 -1.45
CA ARG A 232 18.34 1.41 -0.23
C ARG A 232 18.51 -0.10 -0.13
N TRP A 233 18.09 -0.84 -1.16
CA TRP A 233 17.97 -2.28 -1.10
C TRP A 233 19.32 -3.01 -1.17
N ASP A 234 20.31 -2.50 -1.90
CA ASP A 234 21.64 -3.10 -1.95
C ASP A 234 22.27 -3.19 -0.55
N LYS A 235 22.13 -2.14 0.25
CA LYS A 235 22.63 -2.13 1.65
C LYS A 235 21.92 -3.15 2.55
N VAL A 236 20.65 -3.43 2.27
CA VAL A 236 19.87 -4.44 3.01
C VAL A 236 20.32 -5.84 2.59
N VAL A 237 20.48 -6.06 1.28
CA VAL A 237 20.94 -7.32 0.70
C VAL A 237 22.35 -7.66 1.18
N ASP A 238 23.30 -6.71 1.13
CA ASP A 238 24.67 -6.89 1.62
C ASP A 238 24.70 -7.33 3.09
N ARG A 239 23.85 -6.72 3.92
CA ARG A 239 23.72 -7.09 5.34
C ARG A 239 23.16 -8.48 5.53
N ILE A 240 22.16 -8.87 4.74
CA ILE A 240 21.55 -10.21 4.78
C ILE A 240 22.60 -11.25 4.38
N ILE A 241 23.35 -11.02 3.31
CA ILE A 241 24.42 -11.93 2.85
C ILE A 241 25.49 -12.06 3.93
N ALA A 242 25.98 -10.95 4.48
CA ALA A 242 27.01 -10.96 5.51
C ALA A 242 26.56 -11.70 6.80
N ALA A 243 25.29 -11.59 7.17
CA ALA A 243 24.73 -12.26 8.34
C ALA A 243 24.44 -13.76 8.12
N ASN A 244 24.38 -14.23 6.87
CA ASN A 244 23.96 -15.59 6.52
C ASN A 244 24.97 -16.27 5.55
N PRO A 245 26.24 -16.45 5.94
CA PRO A 245 27.31 -16.89 5.03
C PRO A 245 27.13 -18.31 4.46
N THR A 246 26.24 -19.12 5.05
CA THR A 246 25.96 -20.50 4.63
C THR A 246 24.53 -20.68 4.10
N ALA A 247 23.76 -19.61 3.95
CA ALA A 247 22.42 -19.68 3.40
C ALA A 247 22.46 -20.00 1.90
N SER A 248 21.45 -20.72 1.41
CA SER A 248 21.24 -20.91 -0.01
C SER A 248 20.68 -19.63 -0.66
N ASP A 249 20.77 -19.53 -1.99
CA ASP A 249 20.15 -18.43 -2.75
C ASP A 249 18.65 -18.31 -2.48
N GLU A 250 17.95 -19.43 -2.29
CA GLU A 250 16.51 -19.45 -1.96
C GLU A 250 16.23 -18.82 -0.59
N GLU A 251 17.07 -19.11 0.41
CA GLU A 251 16.93 -18.53 1.74
C GLU A 251 17.29 -17.04 1.75
N LEU A 252 18.34 -16.64 1.03
CA LEU A 252 18.70 -15.23 0.87
C LEU A 252 17.58 -14.45 0.17
N ALA A 253 17.02 -15.00 -0.92
CA ALA A 253 15.91 -14.37 -1.64
C ALA A 253 14.64 -14.26 -0.77
N ARG A 254 14.36 -15.27 0.07
CA ARG A 254 13.26 -15.23 1.06
C ARG A 254 13.46 -14.10 2.06
N LEU A 255 14.67 -13.98 2.63
CA LEU A 255 14.99 -12.91 3.59
C LEU A 255 14.85 -11.51 2.98
N VAL A 256 15.34 -11.31 1.75
CA VAL A 256 15.18 -10.04 1.01
C VAL A 256 13.70 -9.75 0.74
N THR A 257 12.94 -10.76 0.30
CA THR A 257 11.49 -10.65 0.08
C THR A 257 10.76 -10.19 1.34
N LEU A 258 11.13 -10.72 2.51
CA LEU A 258 10.52 -10.32 3.77
C LEU A 258 10.84 -8.89 4.17
N GLU A 259 12.03 -8.36 3.86
CA GLU A 259 12.34 -6.95 4.13
C GLU A 259 11.52 -6.01 3.25
N VAL A 260 11.32 -6.34 1.96
CA VAL A 260 10.43 -5.58 1.05
C VAL A 260 8.98 -5.61 1.54
N VAL A 261 8.48 -6.80 1.89
CA VAL A 261 7.12 -6.94 2.42
C VAL A 261 6.96 -6.20 3.74
N PHE A 262 7.93 -6.31 4.64
CA PHE A 262 7.89 -5.65 5.94
C PHE A 262 7.90 -4.12 5.81
N ALA A 263 8.66 -3.56 4.86
CA ALA A 263 8.62 -2.13 4.56
C ALA A 263 7.21 -1.67 4.13
N ASN A 264 6.56 -2.39 3.23
CA ASN A 264 5.18 -2.10 2.80
C ASN A 264 4.17 -2.29 3.94
N MET A 265 4.36 -3.32 4.78
CA MET A 265 3.51 -3.55 5.95
C MET A 265 3.58 -2.38 6.93
N ARG A 266 4.76 -1.78 7.12
CA ARG A 266 4.95 -0.60 7.97
C ARG A 266 4.23 0.62 7.42
N LEU A 267 4.29 0.87 6.11
CA LEU A 267 3.56 1.97 5.46
C LEU A 267 2.04 1.85 5.69
N LEU A 268 1.48 0.65 5.52
CA LEU A 268 0.05 0.40 5.72
C LEU A 268 -0.35 0.15 7.18
N ARG A 269 0.60 0.11 8.12
CA ARG A 269 0.32 -0.22 9.51
C ARG A 269 -0.71 0.71 10.15
N PRO A 270 -0.60 2.04 10.03
CA PRO A 270 -1.59 2.94 10.62
C PRO A 270 -3.00 2.67 10.10
N ILE A 271 -3.14 2.39 8.81
CA ILE A 271 -4.42 2.06 8.17
C ILE A 271 -4.99 0.76 8.72
N PHE A 272 -4.15 -0.27 8.88
CA PHE A 272 -4.53 -1.54 9.50
C PHE A 272 -5.03 -1.36 10.94
N LEU A 273 -4.34 -0.55 11.74
CA LEU A 273 -4.74 -0.27 13.12
C LEU A 273 -6.05 0.52 13.21
N LEU A 274 -6.18 1.59 12.42
CA LEU A 274 -7.36 2.45 12.41
C LEU A 274 -8.63 1.71 11.99
N THR A 275 -8.48 0.75 11.08
CA THR A 275 -9.60 0.00 10.49
C THR A 275 -9.84 -1.37 11.14
N GLU A 276 -9.12 -1.69 12.21
CA GLU A 276 -9.19 -2.98 12.90
C GLU A 276 -8.96 -4.18 11.97
N GLY A 277 -8.01 -4.01 11.04
CA GLY A 277 -7.64 -5.01 10.05
C GLY A 277 -8.58 -5.15 8.86
N ARG A 278 -9.52 -4.21 8.66
CA ARG A 278 -10.35 -4.18 7.44
C ARG A 278 -9.57 -3.68 6.22
N MET A 279 -8.55 -2.85 6.38
CA MET A 279 -7.69 -2.33 5.29
C MET A 279 -6.23 -2.41 5.73
N GLY A 280 -5.30 -2.01 4.85
CA GLY A 280 -3.88 -1.90 5.19
C GLY A 280 -3.15 -3.25 5.17
N LEU A 281 -3.58 -4.18 4.31
CA LEU A 281 -3.00 -5.50 4.17
C LEU A 281 -1.95 -5.54 3.05
N VAL A 282 -0.92 -6.36 3.24
CA VAL A 282 0.08 -6.67 2.21
C VAL A 282 -0.04 -8.15 1.83
N SER A 283 -0.17 -8.43 0.55
CA SER A 283 -0.28 -9.79 0.03
C SER A 283 1.09 -10.32 -0.39
N LEU A 284 1.59 -11.35 0.30
CA LEU A 284 2.85 -12.03 0.01
C LEU A 284 2.62 -13.42 -0.58
N GLN A 285 3.27 -13.74 -1.69
CA GLN A 285 3.18 -15.06 -2.32
C GLN A 285 4.09 -16.10 -1.67
N VAL A 286 3.50 -17.25 -1.30
CA VAL A 286 4.26 -18.46 -0.88
C VAL A 286 5.03 -19.03 -2.06
N ASN A 287 5.99 -19.93 -1.80
CA ASN A 287 6.84 -20.47 -2.87
C ASN A 287 6.04 -21.07 -4.05
N PRO A 288 6.06 -20.45 -5.25
CA PRO A 288 5.25 -20.91 -6.37
C PRO A 288 5.68 -22.28 -6.90
N LYS A 289 6.92 -22.73 -6.64
CA LYS A 289 7.39 -24.07 -7.03
C LYS A 289 6.71 -25.19 -6.22
N LYS A 290 6.03 -24.86 -5.12
CA LYS A 290 5.32 -25.80 -4.23
C LYS A 290 3.81 -25.74 -4.40
N HIS A 291 3.30 -25.24 -5.53
CA HIS A 291 1.87 -25.03 -5.79
C HIS A 291 0.97 -26.28 -5.69
N GLY A 292 1.55 -27.48 -5.76
CA GLY A 292 0.85 -28.77 -5.63
C GLY A 292 0.96 -29.42 -4.25
N ASP A 293 1.74 -28.83 -3.34
CA ASP A 293 2.05 -29.40 -2.03
C ASP A 293 1.35 -28.62 -0.91
N VAL A 294 0.34 -29.25 -0.32
CA VAL A 294 -0.51 -28.66 0.74
C VAL A 294 0.32 -28.33 1.97
N ASP A 295 1.16 -29.25 2.41
CA ASP A 295 1.87 -29.16 3.67
C ASP A 295 2.97 -28.11 3.58
N SER A 296 3.68 -28.06 2.44
CA SER A 296 4.66 -27.01 2.17
C SER A 296 4.04 -25.61 2.18
N MET A 297 2.89 -25.39 1.54
CA MET A 297 2.22 -24.08 1.53
C MET A 297 1.77 -23.64 2.93
N ILE A 298 1.23 -24.57 3.72
CA ILE A 298 0.81 -24.29 5.11
C ILE A 298 2.04 -23.94 5.97
N ALA A 299 3.11 -24.74 5.88
CA ALA A 299 4.32 -24.54 6.65
C ALA A 299 4.98 -23.19 6.34
N ASP A 300 5.11 -22.84 5.06
CA ASP A 300 5.72 -21.60 4.60
C ASP A 300 4.94 -20.37 5.09
N ALA A 301 3.63 -20.33 4.84
CA ALA A 301 2.77 -19.23 5.30
C ALA A 301 2.78 -19.08 6.83
N THR A 302 2.72 -20.18 7.56
CA THR A 302 2.71 -20.16 9.04
C THR A 302 4.05 -19.70 9.61
N ALA A 303 5.17 -20.15 9.04
CA ALA A 303 6.50 -19.75 9.45
C ALA A 303 6.72 -18.25 9.22
N ILE A 304 6.38 -17.77 8.01
CA ILE A 304 6.51 -16.35 7.66
C ILE A 304 5.60 -15.49 8.55
N TYR A 305 4.36 -15.91 8.81
CA TYR A 305 3.45 -15.16 9.68
C TYR A 305 4.04 -14.97 11.10
N ARG A 306 4.66 -16.03 11.66
CA ARG A 306 5.32 -15.98 12.97
C ARG A 306 6.56 -15.07 12.95
N GLU A 307 7.35 -15.13 11.89
CA GLU A 307 8.54 -14.27 11.74
C GLU A 307 8.14 -12.79 11.67
N LEU A 308 7.13 -12.45 10.86
CA LEU A 308 6.60 -11.09 10.76
C LEU A 308 5.96 -10.63 12.07
N GLN A 309 5.27 -11.53 12.78
CA GLN A 309 4.74 -11.24 14.12
C GLN A 309 5.86 -10.91 15.10
N ALA A 310 6.97 -11.66 15.09
CA ALA A 310 8.13 -11.38 15.93
C ALA A 310 8.78 -10.05 15.56
N LYS A 311 8.94 -9.73 14.27
CA LYS A 311 9.44 -8.42 13.78
C LYS A 311 8.55 -7.25 14.21
N LEU A 312 7.25 -7.49 14.39
CA LEU A 312 6.28 -6.52 14.93
C LEU A 312 6.18 -6.53 16.47
N GLY A 313 7.08 -7.20 17.19
CA GLY A 313 7.05 -7.25 18.66
C GLY A 313 5.87 -8.05 19.22
N GLY A 314 5.43 -9.10 18.52
CA GLY A 314 4.31 -9.94 18.93
C GLY A 314 2.93 -9.44 18.48
N GLN A 315 2.86 -8.38 17.67
CA GLN A 315 1.61 -7.83 17.18
C GLN A 315 1.02 -8.62 16.00
N VAL A 316 -0.25 -8.39 15.68
CA VAL A 316 -0.95 -9.08 14.57
C VAL A 316 -0.35 -8.62 13.23
N PRO A 317 0.27 -9.49 12.41
CA PRO A 317 0.75 -9.13 11.08
C PRO A 317 -0.38 -8.69 10.16
N ASN A 318 -0.19 -7.55 9.47
CA ASN A 318 -1.07 -7.07 8.41
C ASN A 318 -0.70 -7.68 7.04
N VAL A 319 -0.62 -9.00 7.00
CA VAL A 319 -0.23 -9.78 5.81
C VAL A 319 -1.32 -10.79 5.43
N VAL A 320 -1.47 -11.04 4.13
CA VAL A 320 -2.22 -12.17 3.59
C VAL A 320 -1.34 -13.00 2.67
N PHE A 321 -1.55 -14.32 2.62
CA PHE A 321 -0.71 -15.21 1.82
C PHE A 321 -1.33 -15.54 0.48
N LYS A 322 -0.63 -15.21 -0.60
CA LYS A 322 -1.06 -15.47 -1.95
C LYS A 322 -0.86 -16.94 -2.30
N LEU A 323 -1.95 -17.68 -2.48
CA LEU A 323 -2.00 -19.12 -2.78
C LEU A 323 -2.54 -19.34 -4.19
N PRO A 324 -2.06 -20.33 -4.96
CA PRO A 324 -2.60 -20.62 -6.28
C PRO A 324 -3.99 -21.28 -6.19
N ALA A 325 -4.86 -20.99 -7.14
CA ALA A 325 -6.21 -21.55 -7.25
C ALA A 325 -6.23 -23.03 -7.71
N THR A 326 -5.46 -23.88 -7.03
CA THR A 326 -5.37 -25.33 -7.23
C THR A 326 -6.14 -26.08 -6.14
N TYR A 327 -6.36 -27.38 -6.32
CA TYR A 327 -6.96 -28.22 -5.27
C TYR A 327 -6.09 -28.28 -4.00
N ALA A 328 -4.77 -28.30 -4.15
CA ALA A 328 -3.85 -28.21 -3.01
C ALA A 328 -3.97 -26.84 -2.32
N GLY A 329 -4.02 -25.76 -3.09
CA GLY A 329 -4.23 -24.41 -2.59
C GLY A 329 -5.55 -24.28 -1.82
N LEU A 330 -6.62 -24.95 -2.26
CA LEU A 330 -7.91 -24.97 -1.56
C LEU A 330 -7.81 -25.64 -0.18
N LYS A 331 -7.08 -26.73 -0.07
CA LYS A 331 -6.83 -27.39 1.23
C LYS A 331 -6.00 -26.49 2.16
N ALA A 332 -4.94 -25.87 1.64
CA ALA A 332 -4.13 -24.92 2.40
C ALA A 332 -4.93 -23.69 2.84
N CYS A 333 -5.76 -23.14 1.96
CA CYS A 333 -6.67 -22.02 2.26
C CYS A 333 -7.56 -22.35 3.46
N ARG A 334 -8.26 -23.49 3.45
CA ARG A 334 -9.10 -23.92 4.57
C ARG A 334 -8.33 -23.98 5.89
N HIS A 335 -7.13 -24.55 5.86
CA HIS A 335 -6.30 -24.67 7.06
C HIS A 335 -5.89 -23.30 7.62
N LEU A 336 -5.38 -22.42 6.75
CA LEU A 336 -4.84 -21.11 7.15
C LEU A 336 -5.97 -20.16 7.61
N THR A 337 -7.09 -20.11 6.89
CA THR A 337 -8.19 -19.20 7.26
C THR A 337 -8.85 -19.61 8.58
N LEU A 338 -8.92 -20.90 8.91
CA LEU A 338 -9.39 -21.37 10.22
C LEU A 338 -8.50 -20.89 11.38
N GLN A 339 -7.22 -20.61 11.13
CA GLN A 339 -6.29 -20.05 12.12
C GLN A 339 -6.30 -18.51 12.16
N GLY A 340 -7.18 -17.86 11.40
CA GLY A 340 -7.22 -16.40 11.29
C GLY A 340 -6.18 -15.82 10.33
N ILE A 341 -5.43 -16.65 9.60
CA ILE A 341 -4.43 -16.20 8.62
C ILE A 341 -5.15 -15.91 7.29
N GLY A 342 -5.08 -14.65 6.84
CA GLY A 342 -5.68 -14.23 5.59
C GLY A 342 -4.95 -14.78 4.37
N VAL A 343 -5.69 -14.99 3.28
CA VAL A 343 -5.16 -15.54 2.02
C VAL A 343 -5.57 -14.66 0.84
N ASN A 344 -4.76 -14.68 -0.21
CA ASN A 344 -5.09 -14.11 -1.51
C ASN A 344 -5.04 -15.22 -2.56
N ILE A 345 -6.19 -15.70 -3.02
CA ILE A 345 -6.22 -16.78 -4.00
C ILE A 345 -5.93 -16.19 -5.36
N THR A 346 -4.79 -16.55 -5.95
CA THR A 346 -4.33 -16.07 -7.24
C THR A 346 -4.50 -17.13 -8.33
N VAL A 347 -4.27 -16.74 -9.57
CA VAL A 347 -4.43 -17.58 -10.77
C VAL A 347 -5.82 -18.20 -10.92
N ASN A 348 -6.85 -17.44 -10.55
CA ASN A 348 -8.23 -17.74 -10.93
C ASN A 348 -8.51 -17.27 -12.36
N PHE A 349 -9.25 -18.09 -13.10
CA PHE A 349 -9.69 -17.82 -14.48
C PHE A 349 -11.20 -18.02 -14.63
N GLY A 350 -11.93 -18.10 -13.51
CA GLY A 350 -13.35 -18.37 -13.51
C GLY A 350 -13.92 -18.91 -12.19
N MET A 351 -15.24 -18.75 -12.07
CA MET A 351 -16.00 -19.03 -10.85
C MET A 351 -15.93 -20.49 -10.36
N TYR A 352 -15.61 -21.45 -11.23
CA TYR A 352 -15.44 -22.84 -10.84
C TYR A 352 -14.22 -23.04 -9.92
N GLN A 353 -13.21 -22.18 -10.02
CA GLN A 353 -12.12 -22.09 -9.06
C GLN A 353 -12.54 -21.23 -7.86
N GLU A 354 -13.07 -20.03 -8.11
CA GLU A 354 -13.28 -19.02 -7.08
C GLU A 354 -14.33 -19.41 -6.03
N MET A 355 -15.45 -20.04 -6.42
CA MET A 355 -16.55 -20.34 -5.50
C MET A 355 -16.19 -21.35 -4.39
N PRO A 356 -15.46 -22.44 -4.68
CA PRO A 356 -14.90 -23.30 -3.63
C PRO A 356 -14.03 -22.55 -2.61
N PHE A 357 -13.20 -21.61 -3.06
CA PHE A 357 -12.40 -20.78 -2.16
C PHE A 357 -13.24 -19.76 -1.41
N ALA A 358 -14.21 -19.11 -2.06
CA ALA A 358 -15.15 -18.19 -1.42
C ALA A 358 -15.86 -18.85 -0.23
N ARG A 359 -16.28 -20.12 -0.40
CA ARG A 359 -16.86 -20.94 0.68
C ARG A 359 -15.85 -21.24 1.79
N ALA A 360 -14.63 -21.68 1.45
CA ALA A 360 -13.59 -21.96 2.44
C ALA A 360 -13.21 -20.72 3.27
N ILE A 361 -13.20 -19.54 2.64
CA ILE A 361 -12.93 -18.27 3.30
C ILE A 361 -14.09 -17.88 4.22
N SER A 362 -15.34 -18.01 3.76
CA SER A 362 -16.51 -17.63 4.57
C SER A 362 -16.65 -18.49 5.82
N GLU A 363 -16.30 -19.78 5.74
CA GLU A 363 -16.23 -20.74 6.85
C GLU A 363 -15.04 -20.51 7.80
N GLY A 364 -14.00 -19.76 7.38
CA GLY A 364 -12.80 -19.49 8.19
C GLY A 364 -12.95 -18.32 9.16
N GLU A 365 -11.86 -17.94 9.83
CA GLU A 365 -11.79 -16.85 10.82
C GLU A 365 -10.80 -15.73 10.44
N ALA A 366 -10.23 -15.75 9.24
CA ALA A 366 -9.39 -14.66 8.75
C ALA A 366 -10.16 -13.31 8.75
N LEU A 367 -9.43 -12.23 9.05
CA LEU A 367 -9.97 -10.85 9.04
C LEU A 367 -10.45 -10.46 7.64
N ALA A 368 -9.66 -10.79 6.62
CA ALA A 368 -9.98 -10.62 5.21
C ALA A 368 -9.21 -11.64 4.36
N ALA A 369 -9.77 -11.97 3.20
CA ALA A 369 -9.12 -12.74 2.16
C ALA A 369 -9.60 -12.29 0.79
N TYR A 370 -8.82 -12.62 -0.23
CA TYR A 370 -8.99 -12.11 -1.59
C TYR A 370 -9.13 -13.25 -2.60
N LEU A 371 -9.88 -13.01 -3.66
CA LEU A 371 -10.01 -13.86 -4.85
C LEU A 371 -9.54 -13.04 -6.05
N THR A 372 -8.28 -13.20 -6.46
CA THR A 372 -7.68 -12.48 -7.58
C THR A 372 -8.00 -13.20 -8.90
N GLU A 373 -8.81 -12.56 -9.72
CA GLU A 373 -9.16 -12.99 -11.08
C GLU A 373 -8.10 -12.50 -12.07
N MET A 374 -7.58 -13.39 -12.92
CA MET A 374 -6.56 -13.06 -13.91
C MET A 374 -7.16 -12.42 -15.17
N ASN A 375 -7.87 -11.31 -15.02
CA ASN A 375 -8.70 -10.69 -16.06
C ASN A 375 -7.93 -10.47 -17.39
N GLY A 376 -6.79 -9.77 -17.34
CA GLY A 376 -5.99 -9.51 -18.53
C GLY A 376 -5.40 -10.78 -19.19
N ARG A 377 -5.11 -11.83 -18.40
CA ARG A 377 -4.58 -13.10 -18.93
C ARG A 377 -5.68 -13.99 -19.52
N LEU A 378 -6.90 -13.91 -18.99
CA LEU A 378 -8.05 -14.65 -19.48
C LEU A 378 -8.53 -14.13 -20.84
N ALA A 379 -8.38 -12.84 -21.13
CA ALA A 379 -8.84 -12.25 -22.38
C ALA A 379 -8.25 -12.91 -23.63
N PHE A 380 -6.99 -13.36 -23.59
CA PHE A 380 -6.35 -14.01 -24.75
C PHE A 380 -6.96 -15.37 -25.14
N PRO A 381 -7.07 -16.37 -24.26
CA PRO A 381 -7.70 -17.63 -24.62
C PRO A 381 -9.18 -17.47 -24.98
N VAL A 382 -9.92 -16.54 -24.33
CA VAL A 382 -11.31 -16.25 -24.71
C VAL A 382 -11.40 -15.69 -26.13
N ARG A 383 -10.51 -14.75 -26.49
CA ARG A 383 -10.43 -14.23 -27.87
C ARG A 383 -10.19 -15.36 -28.86
N ASP A 384 -9.20 -16.21 -28.60
CA ASP A 384 -8.80 -17.26 -29.54
C ASP A 384 -9.92 -18.27 -29.75
N GLU A 385 -10.65 -18.62 -28.70
CA GLU A 385 -11.83 -19.48 -28.79
C GLU A 385 -12.99 -18.82 -29.56
N LEU A 386 -13.26 -17.53 -29.31
CA LEU A 386 -14.30 -16.79 -30.02
C LEU A 386 -13.97 -16.62 -31.51
N LEU A 387 -12.71 -16.38 -31.86
CA LEU A 387 -12.27 -16.29 -33.27
C LEU A 387 -12.41 -17.63 -33.98
N ALA A 388 -12.01 -18.73 -33.33
CA ALA A 388 -12.16 -20.07 -33.89
C ALA A 388 -13.63 -20.44 -34.15
N LYS A 389 -14.57 -19.87 -33.37
CA LYS A 389 -16.01 -20.13 -33.45
C LYS A 389 -16.80 -19.01 -34.13
N ALA A 390 -16.13 -17.98 -34.65
CA ALA A 390 -16.77 -16.73 -35.08
C ALA A 390 -17.89 -16.94 -36.10
N ALA A 391 -17.66 -17.78 -37.11
CA ALA A 391 -18.65 -18.11 -38.14
C ALA A 391 -19.90 -18.80 -37.57
N GLY A 392 -19.73 -19.74 -36.64
CA GLY A 392 -20.85 -20.45 -36.01
C GLY A 392 -21.61 -19.59 -35.00
N LEU A 393 -20.97 -18.55 -34.45
CA LEU A 393 -21.58 -17.58 -33.54
C LEU A 393 -22.19 -16.37 -34.27
N GLY A 394 -21.96 -16.23 -35.58
CA GLY A 394 -22.42 -15.07 -36.35
C GLY A 394 -21.75 -13.75 -35.93
N ILE A 395 -20.52 -13.80 -35.42
CA ILE A 395 -19.77 -12.62 -34.97
C ILE A 395 -18.55 -12.36 -35.86
N GLY A 396 -18.18 -11.09 -36.01
CA GLY A 396 -16.93 -10.67 -36.65
C GLY A 396 -15.74 -10.64 -35.67
N GLU A 397 -14.53 -10.51 -36.21
CA GLU A 397 -13.28 -10.44 -35.43
C GLU A 397 -13.29 -9.30 -34.40
N ALA A 398 -13.77 -8.11 -34.77
CA ALA A 398 -13.82 -6.96 -33.87
C ALA A 398 -14.70 -7.24 -32.63
N GLN A 399 -15.87 -7.86 -32.85
CA GLN A 399 -16.78 -8.25 -31.77
C GLN A 399 -16.17 -9.32 -30.87
N ALA A 400 -15.46 -10.30 -31.44
CA ALA A 400 -14.77 -11.33 -30.67
C ALA A 400 -13.69 -10.73 -29.75
N ARG A 401 -12.88 -9.79 -30.26
CA ARG A 401 -11.83 -9.10 -29.48
C ARG A 401 -12.42 -8.23 -28.38
N GLU A 402 -13.48 -7.48 -28.68
CA GLU A 402 -14.18 -6.67 -27.68
C GLU A 402 -14.79 -7.54 -26.57
N ALA A 403 -15.53 -8.60 -26.94
CA ALA A 403 -16.12 -9.52 -25.98
C ALA A 403 -15.05 -10.18 -25.08
N ALA A 404 -13.90 -10.54 -25.64
CA ALA A 404 -12.78 -11.09 -24.90
C ALA A 404 -12.17 -10.10 -23.91
N ALA A 405 -12.03 -8.82 -24.28
CA ALA A 405 -11.53 -7.77 -23.38
C ALA A 405 -12.44 -7.55 -22.16
N TRP A 406 -13.74 -7.81 -22.29
CA TRP A 406 -14.73 -7.69 -21.21
C TRP A 406 -14.98 -9.00 -20.44
N SER A 407 -14.32 -10.11 -20.81
CA SER A 407 -14.62 -11.44 -20.26
C SER A 407 -14.40 -11.54 -18.74
N GLY A 408 -13.26 -11.08 -18.23
CA GLY A 408 -13.00 -11.10 -16.78
C GLY A 408 -13.90 -10.14 -16.01
N VAL A 409 -14.31 -9.01 -16.59
CA VAL A 409 -15.32 -8.12 -15.99
C VAL A 409 -16.67 -8.82 -15.88
N ALA A 410 -17.06 -9.61 -16.88
CA ALA A 410 -18.29 -10.39 -16.85
C ALA A 410 -18.25 -11.49 -15.78
N ILE A 411 -17.11 -12.18 -15.62
CA ILE A 411 -16.88 -13.16 -14.56
C ILE A 411 -16.96 -12.49 -13.19
N HIS A 412 -16.22 -11.41 -12.98
CA HIS A 412 -16.21 -10.69 -11.71
C HIS A 412 -17.61 -10.22 -11.29
N LYS A 413 -18.40 -9.67 -12.22
CA LYS A 413 -19.80 -9.29 -11.96
C LYS A 413 -20.67 -10.49 -11.54
N ARG A 414 -20.46 -11.66 -12.14
CA ARG A 414 -21.18 -12.90 -11.78
C ARG A 414 -20.72 -13.44 -10.43
N LEU A 415 -19.41 -13.40 -10.15
CA LEU A 415 -18.83 -13.79 -8.87
C LEU A 415 -19.39 -12.94 -7.74
N MET A 416 -19.39 -11.61 -7.89
CA MET A 416 -19.94 -10.70 -6.89
C MET A 416 -21.41 -11.00 -6.58
N ARG A 417 -22.24 -11.25 -7.61
CA ARG A 417 -23.63 -11.67 -7.39
C ARG A 417 -23.72 -13.00 -6.64
N ALA A 418 -22.92 -14.00 -7.03
CA ALA A 418 -22.93 -15.31 -6.39
C ALA A 418 -22.48 -15.25 -4.92
N ILE A 419 -21.49 -14.42 -4.58
CA ILE A 419 -21.06 -14.17 -3.19
C ILE A 419 -22.23 -13.63 -2.36
N LEU A 420 -22.93 -12.60 -2.87
CA LEU A 420 -24.07 -11.99 -2.20
C LEU A 420 -25.26 -12.94 -2.06
N GLU A 421 -25.60 -13.67 -3.12
CA GLU A 421 -26.70 -14.67 -3.11
C GLU A 421 -26.44 -15.82 -2.12
N LYS A 422 -25.17 -16.16 -1.87
CA LYS A 422 -24.78 -17.15 -0.85
C LYS A 422 -24.70 -16.58 0.57
N GLY A 423 -24.90 -15.27 0.73
CA GLY A 423 -24.77 -14.60 2.03
C GLY A 423 -23.33 -14.53 2.53
N TYR A 424 -22.34 -14.62 1.64
CA TYR A 424 -20.95 -14.43 2.00
C TYR A 424 -20.66 -12.94 2.17
N ASP A 425 -19.96 -12.59 3.26
CA ASP A 425 -19.60 -11.22 3.59
C ASP A 425 -18.55 -10.66 2.61
N PRO A 426 -18.88 -9.65 1.79
CA PRO A 426 -17.96 -9.07 0.80
C PRO A 426 -16.82 -8.26 1.43
N GLU A 427 -16.89 -7.93 2.73
CA GLU A 427 -15.75 -7.36 3.45
C GLU A 427 -14.72 -8.43 3.85
N ARG A 428 -15.09 -9.71 3.80
CA ARG A 428 -14.21 -10.86 4.15
C ARG A 428 -13.78 -11.67 2.94
N VAL A 429 -14.70 -11.93 2.01
CA VAL A 429 -14.45 -12.59 0.74
C VAL A 429 -14.38 -11.51 -0.34
N ARG A 430 -13.19 -11.04 -0.67
CA ARG A 430 -12.99 -9.88 -1.55
C ARG A 430 -12.50 -10.27 -2.94
N PRO A 431 -13.37 -10.22 -3.96
CA PRO A 431 -12.89 -10.29 -5.34
C PRO A 431 -11.93 -9.14 -5.67
N LEU A 432 -10.79 -9.48 -6.27
CA LEU A 432 -9.76 -8.58 -6.76
C LEU A 432 -9.61 -8.76 -8.27
N VAL A 433 -9.42 -7.66 -9.01
CA VAL A 433 -9.30 -7.62 -10.47
C VAL A 433 -8.03 -6.90 -10.86
#